data_AF-A0A1D5AH42-F1
#
_entry.id   AF-A0A1D5AH42-F1
#
_cell.length_a   1.000
_cell.length_b   1.000
_cell.length_c   1.000
_cell.angle_alpha   90.00
_cell.angle_beta   90.00
_cell.angle_gamma   90.00
#
_symmetry.space_group_name_H-M   'P 1'
#
loop_
_entity.id
_entity.type
_entity.pdbx_description
1 polymer ?
#
loop_
_entity_poly.entity_id
_entity_poly.type
_entity_poly.pdbx_seq_one_letter_code
_entity_poly.pdbx_strand_id
1 'polypeptide(L)'
;IGMREILRHFANISKSEVVGMRAPFLKPGRNTQYKVLEEFGFIYDSSIGVPALPIPVWPYTLDYKIPHECKSGTCPTKSFPGVWEVPLNAHYVEGFEGGHCPYLDQCVLHNHDPKDVFEWLQEDFSRYYDQNRAPY
;
A
#
# COMPACT_ATOMS: atom_id res chain seq x y z
N ILE A 1 12.14 2.54 13.31
CA ILE A 1 12.73 3.56 14.22
C ILE A 1 14.09 4.06 13.71
N GLY A 2 15.09 3.18 13.53
CA GLY A 2 16.44 3.60 13.10
C GLY A 2 16.46 4.49 11.86
N MET A 3 15.73 4.13 10.81
CA MET A 3 15.66 4.95 9.58
C MET A 3 15.09 6.36 9.81
N ARG A 4 14.13 6.52 10.74
CA ARG A 4 13.58 7.83 11.09
C ARG A 4 14.62 8.73 11.79
N GLU A 5 15.51 8.15 12.60
CA GLU A 5 16.62 8.88 13.20
C GLU A 5 17.69 9.28 12.18
N ILE A 6 17.97 8.39 11.22
CA ILE A 6 18.89 8.67 10.12
C ILE A 6 18.36 9.85 9.29
N LEU A 7 17.09 9.82 8.88
CA LEU A 7 16.48 10.92 8.14
C LEU A 7 16.50 12.23 8.94
N ARG A 8 16.16 12.19 10.22
CA ARG A 8 16.25 13.37 11.10
C ARG A 8 17.65 13.98 11.11
N HIS A 9 18.67 13.15 11.24
CA HIS A 9 20.05 13.62 11.39
C HIS A 9 20.64 14.12 10.07
N PHE A 10 20.49 13.36 8.99
CA PHE A 10 21.17 13.63 7.73
C PHE A 10 20.36 14.49 6.75
N ALA A 11 19.03 14.50 6.85
CA ALA A 11 18.17 15.34 6.01
C ALA A 11 17.68 16.61 6.73
N ASN A 12 18.05 16.80 8.00
CA ASN A 12 17.66 17.96 8.82
C ASN A 12 16.13 18.20 8.87
N ILE A 13 15.36 17.11 8.95
CA ILE A 13 13.90 17.14 9.12
C ILE A 13 13.51 16.71 10.54
N SER A 14 12.38 17.20 11.05
CA SER A 14 11.91 16.79 12.37
C SER A 14 11.38 15.35 12.35
N LYS A 15 11.43 14.65 13.50
CA LYS A 15 10.84 13.29 13.60
C LYS A 15 9.34 13.30 13.31
N SER A 16 8.66 14.38 13.70
CA SER A 16 7.23 14.59 13.49
C SER A 16 6.84 14.74 12.03
N GLU A 17 7.78 15.00 11.12
CA GLU A 17 7.52 15.06 9.67
C GLU A 17 7.65 13.69 9.00
N VAL A 18 8.29 12.72 9.65
CA VAL A 18 8.46 11.36 9.14
C VAL A 18 7.44 10.43 9.82
N VAL A 19 6.24 10.43 9.26
CA VAL A 19 5.05 9.82 9.88
C VAL A 19 4.62 8.48 9.28
N GLY A 20 5.15 8.13 8.11
CA GLY A 20 4.79 6.91 7.38
C GLY A 20 5.81 5.79 7.48
N MET A 21 5.37 4.56 7.24
CA MET A 21 6.21 3.37 7.07
C MET A 21 5.76 2.54 5.87
N ARG A 22 6.71 1.87 5.22
CA ARG A 22 6.46 0.78 4.27
C ARG A 22 7.50 -0.30 4.50
N ALA A 23 7.06 -1.53 4.73
CA ALA A 23 7.93 -2.68 4.93
C ALA A 23 8.61 -3.08 3.61
N PRO A 24 9.89 -3.46 3.62
CA PRO A 24 10.56 -4.00 2.45
C PRO A 24 9.78 -5.17 1.83
N PHE A 25 9.76 -5.23 0.50
CA PHE A 25 9.11 -6.29 -0.29
C PHE A 25 7.61 -6.49 -0.02
N LEU A 26 6.91 -5.49 0.56
CA LEU A 26 5.49 -5.61 0.95
C LEU A 26 5.22 -6.84 1.83
N LYS A 27 6.12 -7.08 2.77
CA LYS A 27 5.98 -8.11 3.80
C LYS A 27 5.75 -7.46 5.16
N PRO A 28 4.49 -7.18 5.54
CA PRO A 28 4.17 -6.71 6.87
C PRO A 28 4.73 -7.63 7.97
N GLY A 29 5.17 -7.07 9.10
CA GLY A 29 5.85 -7.77 10.19
C GLY A 29 4.90 -8.30 11.27
N ARG A 30 3.71 -8.78 10.89
CA ARG A 30 2.64 -9.20 11.82
C ARG A 30 2.36 -8.11 12.87
N ASN A 31 1.84 -8.49 14.03
CA ASN A 31 1.56 -7.58 15.15
C ASN A 31 2.78 -6.77 15.62
N THR A 32 4.00 -7.27 15.45
CA THR A 32 5.23 -6.60 15.92
C THR A 32 5.48 -5.29 15.18
N GLN A 33 5.27 -5.25 13.86
CA GLN A 33 5.41 -4.02 13.08
C GLN A 33 4.48 -2.93 13.61
N TYR A 34 3.19 -3.23 13.75
CA TYR A 34 2.18 -2.24 14.12
C TYR A 34 2.26 -1.81 15.58
N LYS A 35 2.76 -2.69 16.47
CA LYS A 35 3.14 -2.30 17.82
C LYS A 35 4.23 -1.21 17.81
N VAL A 36 5.22 -1.34 16.93
CA VAL A 36 6.28 -0.33 16.77
C VAL A 36 5.73 0.96 16.16
N LEU A 37 4.82 0.88 15.18
CA LEU A 37 4.17 2.06 14.62
C LEU A 37 3.43 2.85 15.71
N GLU A 38 2.61 2.17 16.50
CA GLU A 38 1.84 2.73 17.61
C GLU A 38 2.75 3.35 18.69
N GLU A 39 3.70 2.57 19.25
CA GLU A 39 4.58 3.02 20.34
C GLU A 39 5.46 4.22 19.95
N PHE A 40 5.78 4.35 18.66
CA PHE A 40 6.66 5.41 18.15
C PHE A 40 5.91 6.51 17.41
N GLY A 41 4.57 6.52 17.46
CA GLY A 41 3.75 7.61 16.92
C GLY A 41 3.88 7.77 15.40
N PHE A 42 4.00 6.68 14.66
CA PHE A 42 3.76 6.72 13.22
C PHE A 42 2.26 6.81 12.96
N ILE A 43 1.86 7.55 11.93
CA ILE A 43 0.46 7.80 11.60
C ILE A 43 -0.08 6.68 10.70
N TYR A 44 0.73 6.22 9.74
CA TYR A 44 0.28 5.23 8.77
C TYR A 44 1.36 4.24 8.36
N ASP A 45 0.90 3.06 7.96
CA ASP A 45 1.65 2.07 7.20
C ASP A 45 1.10 1.96 5.77
N SER A 46 1.94 1.54 4.83
CA SER A 46 1.54 1.25 3.45
C SER A 46 2.24 0.01 2.95
N SER A 47 2.10 -1.09 3.71
CA SER A 47 2.76 -2.38 3.43
C SER A 47 1.78 -3.48 3.06
N ILE A 48 0.49 -3.32 3.35
CA ILE A 48 -0.52 -4.36 3.12
C ILE A 48 -1.02 -4.25 1.68
N GLY A 49 -0.73 -5.29 0.89
CA GLY A 49 -1.29 -5.46 -0.46
C GLY A 49 -2.72 -6.00 -0.42
N VAL A 50 -3.56 -5.46 -1.29
CA VAL A 50 -4.93 -5.92 -1.55
C VAL A 50 -4.90 -6.83 -2.78
N PRO A 51 -5.67 -7.94 -2.80
CA PRO A 51 -5.94 -8.66 -4.05
C PRO A 51 -6.47 -7.73 -5.17
N ALA A 52 -6.40 -8.20 -6.41
CA ALA A 52 -7.11 -7.57 -7.52
C ALA A 52 -8.62 -7.64 -7.25
N LEU A 53 -9.24 -6.47 -7.04
CA LEU A 53 -10.66 -6.32 -6.75
C LEU A 53 -11.26 -5.27 -7.69
N PRO A 54 -12.51 -5.46 -8.15
CA PRO A 54 -13.17 -4.49 -9.03
C PRO A 54 -13.43 -3.15 -8.33
N ILE A 55 -13.66 -3.19 -7.01
CA ILE A 55 -13.83 -2.00 -6.17
C ILE A 55 -12.56 -1.85 -5.33
N PRO A 56 -11.75 -0.80 -5.54
CA PRO A 56 -10.53 -0.59 -4.76
C PRO A 56 -10.84 -0.25 -3.30
N VAL A 57 -9.94 -0.63 -2.40
CA VAL A 57 -10.11 -0.46 -0.96
C VAL A 57 -9.59 0.92 -0.54
N TRP A 58 -10.41 1.67 0.19
CA TRP A 58 -10.04 2.92 0.83
C TRP A 58 -9.08 2.70 2.01
N PRO A 59 -8.22 3.67 2.36
CA PRO A 59 -7.48 3.65 3.62
C PRO A 59 -8.39 3.39 4.83
N TYR A 60 -7.90 2.61 5.78
CA TYR A 60 -8.65 2.21 6.96
C TYR A 60 -7.75 2.23 8.20
N THR A 61 -8.34 2.39 9.38
CA THR A 61 -7.61 2.23 10.63
C THR A 61 -7.51 0.77 11.04
N LEU A 62 -6.47 0.43 11.78
CA LEU A 62 -6.30 -0.88 12.41
C LEU A 62 -6.99 -0.97 13.78
N ASP A 63 -8.00 -0.14 14.02
CA ASP A 63 -8.90 -0.25 15.19
C ASP A 63 -9.64 -1.61 15.15
N TYR A 64 -9.95 -2.07 13.95
CA TYR A 64 -10.73 -3.28 13.68
C TYR A 64 -9.98 -4.24 12.73
N LYS A 65 -10.59 -5.40 12.51
CA LYS A 65 -10.09 -6.41 11.56
C LYS A 65 -9.98 -5.81 10.15
N ILE A 66 -8.88 -6.14 9.45
CA ILE A 66 -8.66 -5.78 8.05
C ILE A 66 -9.85 -6.18 7.17
N PRO A 67 -10.36 -5.29 6.29
CA PRO A 67 -11.59 -5.50 5.53
C PRO A 67 -11.40 -6.32 4.23
N HIS A 68 -10.24 -6.93 4.02
CA HIS A 68 -9.92 -7.71 2.82
C HIS A 68 -8.97 -8.88 3.14
N GLU A 69 -8.73 -9.73 2.15
CA GLU A 69 -7.79 -10.83 2.26
C GLU A 69 -6.34 -10.34 2.43
N CYS A 70 -5.60 -10.94 3.35
CA CYS A 70 -4.17 -10.69 3.51
C CYS A 70 -3.33 -11.62 2.62
N LYS A 71 -2.89 -11.12 1.45
CA LYS A 71 -2.07 -11.92 0.53
C LYS A 71 -0.68 -12.28 1.06
N SER A 72 -0.07 -11.42 1.88
CA SER A 72 1.29 -11.64 2.40
C SER A 72 1.37 -12.71 3.49
N GLY A 73 0.25 -13.11 4.10
CA GLY A 73 0.20 -14.05 5.23
C GLY A 73 0.82 -13.53 6.53
N THR A 74 1.29 -12.28 6.54
CA THR A 74 2.00 -11.65 7.65
C THR A 74 1.35 -10.35 8.12
N CYS A 75 0.08 -10.13 7.79
CA CYS A 75 -0.72 -9.00 8.29
C CYS A 75 -0.95 -9.06 9.81
N PRO A 76 -1.29 -7.93 10.45
CA PRO A 76 -1.65 -7.90 11.85
C PRO A 76 -2.97 -8.63 12.09
N THR A 77 -3.12 -9.19 13.29
CA THR A 77 -4.34 -9.88 13.75
C THR A 77 -4.94 -9.25 15.01
N LYS A 78 -4.23 -8.31 15.63
CA LYS A 78 -4.70 -7.51 16.77
C LYS A 78 -5.09 -6.12 16.31
N SER A 79 -5.83 -5.40 17.17
CA SER A 79 -6.12 -3.98 16.99
C SER A 79 -4.92 -3.12 17.38
N PHE A 80 -4.68 -2.06 16.61
CA PHE A 80 -3.68 -1.01 16.82
C PHE A 80 -4.36 0.35 16.65
N PRO A 81 -5.02 0.86 17.71
CA PRO A 81 -5.92 1.98 17.54
C PRO A 81 -5.24 3.25 17.01
N GLY A 82 -5.88 3.90 16.04
CA GLY A 82 -5.40 5.14 15.42
C GLY A 82 -4.27 4.97 14.39
N VAL A 83 -3.70 3.77 14.23
CA VAL A 83 -2.74 3.49 13.13
C VAL A 83 -3.53 3.28 11.84
N TRP A 84 -3.23 4.09 10.82
CA TRP A 84 -3.82 3.95 9.50
C TRP A 84 -3.05 2.94 8.64
N GLU A 85 -3.77 2.19 7.83
CA GLU A 85 -3.22 1.51 6.67
C GLU A 85 -3.66 2.28 5.41
N VAL A 86 -2.68 2.61 4.56
CA VAL A 86 -2.88 3.05 3.19
C VAL A 86 -2.57 1.86 2.29
N PRO A 87 -3.58 1.02 1.99
CA PRO A 87 -3.35 -0.29 1.39
C PRO A 87 -2.95 -0.15 -0.08
N LEU A 88 -2.17 -1.12 -0.57
CA LEU A 88 -1.74 -1.17 -1.95
C LEU A 88 -2.72 -2.01 -2.77
N ASN A 89 -3.67 -1.34 -3.41
CA ASN A 89 -4.58 -1.96 -4.37
C ASN A 89 -3.77 -2.50 -5.56
N ALA A 90 -3.91 -3.79 -5.88
CA ALA A 90 -3.24 -4.35 -7.04
C ALA A 90 -3.75 -3.67 -8.32
N HIS A 91 -2.82 -3.24 -9.17
CA HIS A 91 -3.09 -2.80 -10.53
C HIS A 91 -3.42 -4.01 -11.40
N TYR A 92 -4.43 -3.86 -12.26
CA TYR A 92 -4.80 -4.82 -13.29
C TYR A 92 -5.83 -4.21 -14.25
N VAL A 93 -5.94 -4.81 -15.43
CA VAL A 93 -6.98 -4.53 -16.45
C VAL A 93 -7.85 -5.76 -16.67
N GLU A 94 -9.05 -5.60 -17.23
CA GLU A 94 -10.00 -6.72 -17.41
C GLU A 94 -9.42 -7.82 -18.31
N GLY A 95 -8.63 -7.44 -19.32
CA GLY A 95 -7.93 -8.36 -20.21
C GLY A 95 -6.81 -9.18 -19.57
N PHE A 96 -6.50 -8.96 -18.28
CA PHE A 96 -5.41 -9.59 -17.52
C PHE A 96 -4.00 -9.33 -18.10
N GLU A 97 -3.89 -8.45 -19.08
CA GLU A 97 -2.63 -7.96 -19.62
C GLU A 97 -1.82 -7.24 -18.53
N GLY A 98 -0.51 -7.47 -18.46
CA GLY A 98 0.33 -6.98 -17.36
C GLY A 98 0.21 -7.75 -16.04
N GLY A 99 -0.81 -8.58 -15.85
CA GLY A 99 -1.03 -9.37 -14.63
C GLY A 99 -1.50 -8.54 -13.42
N HIS A 100 -1.46 -9.14 -12.22
CA HIS A 100 -1.83 -8.47 -10.97
C HIS A 100 -0.59 -8.02 -10.21
N CYS A 101 -0.42 -6.71 -10.04
CA CYS A 101 0.83 -6.14 -9.53
C CYS A 101 0.54 -5.02 -8.52
N PRO A 102 1.08 -5.08 -7.28
CA PRO A 102 0.96 -3.98 -6.32
C PRO A 102 1.93 -2.83 -6.60
N TYR A 103 2.99 -3.07 -7.38
CA TYR A 103 3.87 -2.04 -7.90
C TYR A 103 3.90 -2.10 -9.43
N LEU A 104 3.93 -0.94 -10.08
CA LEU A 104 3.92 -0.85 -11.54
C LEU A 104 5.14 -1.53 -12.21
N ASP A 105 6.30 -1.53 -11.58
CA ASP A 105 7.50 -2.22 -12.08
C ASP A 105 7.41 -3.75 -12.02
N GLN A 106 6.41 -4.29 -11.33
CA GLN A 106 6.12 -5.72 -11.28
C GLN A 106 5.08 -6.15 -12.32
N CYS A 107 4.43 -5.21 -13.00
CA CYS A 107 3.50 -5.53 -14.08
C CYS A 107 4.26 -5.98 -15.33
N VAL A 108 3.76 -7.01 -16.01
CA VAL A 108 4.39 -7.61 -17.20
C VAL A 108 4.05 -6.81 -18.46
N LEU A 109 4.58 -5.58 -18.55
CA LEU A 109 4.32 -4.63 -19.65
C LEU A 109 5.53 -4.46 -20.61
N HIS A 110 6.58 -5.26 -20.44
CA HIS A 110 7.86 -5.08 -21.15
C HIS A 110 7.81 -5.19 -22.69
N ASN A 111 6.76 -5.79 -23.25
CA ASN A 111 6.57 -5.92 -24.71
C ASN A 111 5.61 -4.88 -25.30
N HIS A 112 5.12 -3.95 -24.47
CA HIS A 112 4.14 -2.94 -24.87
C HIS A 112 4.85 -1.70 -25.37
N ASP A 113 4.24 -1.03 -26.35
CA ASP A 113 4.70 0.28 -26.74
C ASP A 113 4.18 1.36 -25.75
N PRO A 114 4.69 2.60 -25.81
CA PRO A 114 4.26 3.65 -24.88
C PRO A 114 2.76 3.98 -24.95
N LYS A 115 2.11 3.76 -26.09
CA LYS A 115 0.67 4.00 -26.26
C LYS A 115 -0.12 2.89 -25.57
N ASP A 116 0.28 1.64 -25.74
CA ASP A 116 -0.33 0.50 -25.06
C ASP A 116 -0.24 0.65 -23.53
N VAL A 117 0.93 1.07 -23.00
CA VAL A 117 1.09 1.33 -21.56
C VAL A 117 0.21 2.49 -21.08
N PHE A 118 0.05 3.54 -21.89
CA PHE A 118 -0.83 4.64 -21.56
C PHE A 118 -2.29 4.20 -21.47
N GLU A 119 -2.77 3.44 -22.46
CA GLU A 119 -4.14 2.90 -22.48
C GLU A 119 -4.37 1.96 -21.29
N TRP A 120 -3.38 1.11 -20.97
CA TRP A 120 -3.41 0.24 -19.79
C TRP A 120 -3.55 1.03 -18.47
N LEU A 121 -2.76 2.10 -18.30
CA LEU A 121 -2.84 2.96 -17.12
C LEU A 121 -4.18 3.71 -17.05
N GLN A 122 -4.73 4.13 -18.19
CA GLN A 122 -6.04 4.76 -18.25
C GLN A 122 -7.17 3.81 -17.84
N GLU A 123 -7.13 2.56 -18.29
CA GLU A 123 -8.11 1.53 -17.91
C GLU A 123 -8.03 1.24 -16.40
N ASP A 124 -6.82 0.97 -15.89
CA ASP A 124 -6.62 0.71 -14.47
C ASP A 124 -7.00 1.92 -13.60
N PHE A 125 -6.73 3.16 -14.03
CA PHE A 125 -7.20 4.37 -13.35
C PHE A 125 -8.73 4.53 -13.38
N SER A 126 -9.37 4.25 -14.52
CA SER A 126 -10.83 4.39 -14.69
C SER A 126 -11.58 3.49 -13.70
N ARG A 127 -11.04 2.31 -13.38
CA ARG A 127 -11.53 1.44 -12.30
C ARG A 127 -11.65 2.15 -10.96
N TYR A 128 -10.76 3.09 -10.63
CA TYR A 128 -10.84 3.89 -9.41
C TYR A 128 -11.83 5.04 -9.59
N TYR A 129 -11.69 5.78 -10.70
CA TYR A 129 -12.43 7.01 -10.95
C TYR A 129 -13.95 6.81 -11.07
N ASP A 130 -14.37 5.73 -11.75
CA ASP A 130 -15.77 5.44 -12.07
C ASP A 130 -16.47 4.58 -11.00
N GLN A 131 -15.71 3.99 -10.07
CA GLN A 131 -16.25 3.20 -8.96
C GLN A 131 -16.39 4.05 -7.69
N ASN A 132 -15.58 3.79 -6.66
CA ASN A 132 -15.69 4.43 -5.35
C ASN A 132 -14.63 5.52 -5.09
N ARG A 133 -13.80 5.84 -6.10
CA ARG A 133 -12.76 6.88 -6.03
C ARG A 133 -11.77 6.72 -4.88
N ALA A 134 -11.48 5.47 -4.49
CA ALA A 134 -10.36 5.22 -3.60
C ALA A 134 -9.06 5.80 -4.20
N PRO A 135 -8.04 6.14 -3.38
CA PRO A 135 -6.78 6.66 -3.88
C PRO A 135 -6.13 5.71 -4.90
N TYR A 136 -5.74 6.29 -6.05
CA TYR A 136 -4.93 5.66 -7.09
C TYR A 136 -3.44 5.88 -6.80
#